data_AF-A0A3D0K213-F1
#
_entry.id   AF-A0A3D0K213-F1
#
_cell.length_a   1.000
_cell.length_b   1.000
_cell.length_c   1.000
_cell.angle_alpha   90.00
_cell.angle_beta   90.00
_cell.angle_gamma   90.00
#
_symmetry.space_group_name_H-M   'P 1'
#
loop_
_entity.id
_entity.type
_entity.pdbx_description
1 polymer ?
#
loop_
_entity_poly.entity_id
_entity_poly.type
_entity_poly.pdbx_seq_one_letter_code
_entity_poly.pdbx_strand_id
1 'polypeptide(L)' 'MPSIEFPIWYDRVLARLAEVERVYDLGLGEMLKVSNTSRHDLIELHGYGWTEAEATACIVENAGLR' A
#
# COMPACT_ATOMS: atom_id res chain seq x y z
N MET A 1 -21.10 4.41 2.26
CA MET A 1 -19.86 4.80 2.97
C MET A 1 -19.37 6.09 2.34
N PRO A 2 -18.92 7.10 3.11
CA PRO A 2 -18.30 8.27 2.50
C PRO A 2 -17.02 7.81 1.81
N SER A 3 -16.97 7.90 0.48
CA SER A 3 -15.77 7.58 -0.29
C SER A 3 -14.74 8.64 0.02
N ILE A 4 -13.75 8.30 0.85
CA ILE A 4 -12.55 9.11 1.00
C ILE A 4 -11.99 9.41 -0.39
N GLU A 5 -11.64 10.67 -0.64
CA GLU A 5 -11.09 11.07 -1.94
C GLU A 5 -9.80 10.29 -2.22
N PHE A 6 -9.62 9.89 -3.49
CA PHE A 6 -8.46 9.08 -3.91
C PHE A 6 -7.11 9.66 -3.45
N PRO A 7 -6.82 10.97 -3.55
CA PRO A 7 -5.54 11.51 -3.10
C PRO A 7 -5.28 11.28 -1.61
N ILE A 8 -6.30 11.49 -0.77
CA ILE A 8 -6.19 11.31 0.68
C ILE A 8 -6.03 9.84 1.03
N TRP A 9 -6.77 8.96 0.35
CA TRP A 9 -6.64 7.52 0.52
C TRP A 9 -5.25 7.02 0.08
N TYR A 10 -4.77 7.51 -1.05
CA TYR A 10 -3.47 7.16 -1.62
C TYR A 10 -2.33 7.53 -0.67
N ASP A 11 -2.33 8.75 -0.12
CA ASP A 11 -1.33 9.19 0.85
C ASP A 11 -1.34 8.33 2.11
N ARG A 12 -2.52 7.89 2.56
CA ARG A 12 -2.66 6.98 3.71
C ARG A 12 -2.12 5.59 3.43
N VAL A 13 -2.35 5.03 2.24
CA VAL A 13 -1.79 3.73 1.82
C VAL A 13 -0.27 3.83 1.78
N LEU A 14 0.29 4.88 1.16
CA LEU A 14 1.74 5.07 1.10
C LEU A 14 2.37 5.22 2.49
N ALA A 15 1.75 5.99 3.39
CA ALA A 15 2.23 6.15 4.76
C ALA A 15 2.25 4.81 5.52
N ARG A 16 1.21 3.99 5.36
CA ARG A 16 1.14 2.65 5.95
C ARG A 16 2.18 1.71 5.38
N LEU A 17 2.38 1.71 4.06
CA LEU A 17 3.40 0.91 3.41
C LEU A 17 4.79 1.30 3.93
N ALA A 18 5.11 2.60 3.98
CA ALA A 18 6.38 3.10 4.52
C ALA A 18 6.60 2.71 6.00
N GLU A 19 5.55 2.69 6.81
CA GLU A 19 5.63 2.19 8.19
C GLU A 19 5.97 0.69 8.23
N VAL A 20 5.33 -0.11 7.38
CA VAL A 20 5.65 -1.54 7.23
C VAL A 20 7.10 -1.70 6.80
N GLU A 21 7.56 -0.97 5.77
CA GLU A 21 8.96 -1.01 5.33
C GLU A 21 9.94 -0.65 6.43
N ARG A 22 9.56 0.23 7.37
CA ARG A 22 10.39 0.59 8.53
C ARG A 22 10.45 -0.49 9.60
N VAL A 23 9.38 -1.28 9.75
CA VAL A 23 9.30 -2.38 10.74
C VAL A 23 10.07 -3.60 10.26
N TYR A 24 10.06 -3.88 8.96
CA TYR A 24 10.96 -4.85 8.38
C TYR A 24 12.36 -4.23 8.28
N ASP A 25 13.38 -4.85 8.89
CA ASP A 25 14.77 -4.36 8.88
C ASP A 25 15.39 -4.57 7.48
N LEU A 26 14.86 -3.83 6.50
CA LEU A 26 15.29 -3.92 5.10
C LEU A 26 16.72 -3.42 5.01
N GLY A 27 17.60 -4.24 4.44
CA GLY A 27 18.99 -3.86 4.21
C GLY A 27 19.10 -2.63 3.30
N LEU A 28 20.22 -1.90 3.38
CA LEU A 28 20.54 -0.80 2.47
C LEU A 28 20.47 -1.26 1.00
N GLY A 29 19.45 -0.79 0.27
CA GLY A 29 19.20 -1.15 -1.13
C GLY A 29 18.15 -2.25 -1.32
N GLU A 30 17.62 -2.84 -0.25
CA GLU A 30 16.42 -3.67 -0.32
C GLU A 30 15.18 -2.79 -0.37
N MET A 31 14.64 -2.61 -1.58
CA MET A 31 13.26 -2.15 -1.74
C MET A 31 12.34 -3.35 -1.59
N LEU A 32 11.30 -3.21 -0.77
CA LEU A 32 10.20 -4.15 -0.82
C LEU A 32 9.58 -4.12 -2.21
N LYS A 33 9.24 -5.30 -2.76
CA LYS A 33 8.44 -5.40 -3.99
C LYS A 33 7.09 -4.67 -3.91
N VAL A 34 6.67 -4.28 -2.72
CA VAL A 34 5.60 -3.30 -2.43
C VAL A 34 5.73 -2.04 -3.32
N SER A 35 6.96 -1.57 -3.57
CA SER A 35 7.26 -0.42 -4.43
C SER A 35 6.89 -0.59 -5.91
N ASN A 36 6.60 -1.81 -6.37
CA ASN A 36 6.13 -2.08 -7.74
C ASN A 36 4.62 -1.95 -7.90
N THR A 37 3.85 -1.70 -6.83
CA THR A 37 2.43 -1.42 -6.97
C THR A 37 2.26 -0.11 -7.74
N SER A 38 1.71 -0.22 -8.95
CA SER A 38 1.56 0.93 -9.82
C SER A 38 0.44 1.83 -9.29
N ARG A 39 0.50 3.12 -9.65
CA ARG A 39 -0.62 4.03 -9.37
C ARG A 39 -1.93 3.54 -10.01
N HIS A 40 -1.86 2.77 -11.10
CA HIS A 40 -3.03 2.20 -11.75
C HIS A 40 -3.71 1.15 -10.85
N ASP A 41 -2.93 0.23 -10.29
CA ASP A 41 -3.45 -0.80 -9.37
C ASP A 41 -4.14 -0.16 -8.15
N LEU A 42 -3.55 0.93 -7.62
CA LEU A 42 -4.13 1.69 -6.50
C LEU A 42 -5.45 2.39 -6.87
N ILE A 43 -5.58 2.87 -8.11
CA ILE A 43 -6.84 3.44 -8.62
C ILE A 43 -7.91 2.35 -8.72
N GLU A 44 -7.56 1.15 -9.18
CA GLU A 44 -8.50 0.04 -9.26
C GLU A 44 -8.97 -0.40 -7.87
N LEU A 45 -8.06 -0.58 -6.91
CA LEU A 45 -8.39 -0.92 -5.52
C LEU A 45 -9.31 0.13 -4.86
N HIS A 46 -9.02 1.42 -5.07
CA HIS A 46 -9.90 2.50 -4.61
C HIS A 46 -11.27 2.46 -5.30
N GLY A 47 -11.30 2.17 -6.60
CA GLY A 47 -12.53 1.99 -7.39
C GLY A 47 -13.38 0.82 -6.92
N TYR A 48 -12.78 -0.24 -6.39
CA TYR A 48 -13.46 -1.35 -5.72
C TYR A 48 -13.95 -1.01 -4.30
N GLY A 49 -13.66 0.19 -3.79
CA GLY A 49 -14.07 0.63 -2.48
C GLY A 49 -13.24 0.05 -1.34
N TRP A 50 -12.03 -0.42 -1.63
CA TRP A 50 -11.15 -0.98 -0.61
C TRP A 50 -10.70 0.11 0.36
N THR A 51 -10.66 -0.24 1.64
CA THR A 51 -10.05 0.61 2.66
C THR A 51 -8.55 0.65 2.49
N GLU A 52 -7.90 1.69 3.04
CA GLU A 52 -6.45 1.79 2.97
C GLU A 52 -5.77 0.64 3.71
N ALA A 53 -6.43 0.06 4.73
CA ALA A 53 -5.94 -1.10 5.47
C ALA A 53 -5.97 -2.39 4.61
N GLU A 54 -7.08 -2.65 3.92
CA GLU A 54 -7.22 -3.83 3.03
C GLU A 54 -6.24 -3.76 1.86
N ALA A 55 -6.10 -2.59 1.24
CA ALA A 55 -5.15 -2.40 0.15
C ALA A 55 -3.72 -2.60 0.62
N THR A 56 -3.33 -1.99 1.75
CA THR A 56 -1.99 -2.16 2.34
C THR A 56 -1.72 -3.64 2.64
N ALA A 57 -2.65 -4.36 3.29
CA ALA A 57 -2.48 -5.77 3.62
C ALA A 57 -2.27 -6.63 2.38
N CYS A 58 -3.10 -6.44 1.34
CA CYS A 58 -2.97 -7.17 0.08
C CYS A 58 -1.64 -6.89 -0.62
N ILE A 59 -1.16 -5.65 -0.62
CA ILE A 59 0.14 -5.29 -1.20
C ILE A 59 1.29 -5.95 -0.43
N VAL A 60 1.24 -5.93 0.90
CA VAL A 60 2.24 -6.55 1.79
C VAL A 60 2.26 -8.07 1.60
N GLU A 61 1.10 -8.73 1.56
CA GLU A 61 0.97 -10.16 1.29
C GLU A 61 1.54 -10.54 -0.09
N ASN A 62 1.22 -9.76 -1.14
CA ASN A 62 1.75 -9.98 -2.49
C ASN A 62 3.26 -9.72 -2.57
N ALA A 63 3.81 -8.85 -1.73
CA ALA A 63 5.24 -8.65 -1.62
C ALA A 63 5.96 -9.81 -0.89
N GLY A 64 5.21 -10.77 -0.34
CA GLY A 64 5.76 -11.92 0.37
C GLY A 64 6.16 -11.59 1.81
N LEU A 65 5.73 -10.44 2.34
CA LEU A 65 5.85 -10.10 3.74
C LEU A 65 4.71 -10.78 4.51
N ARG A 66 5.07 -11.63 5.46
CA ARG A 66 4.14 -12.27 6.41
C ARG A 66 4.43 -11.78 7.82
#